data_AF-A0A2R7T4W0-F1
#
_entry.id   AF-A0A2R7T4W0-F1
#
_cell.length_a   1.000
_cell.length_b   1.000
_cell.length_c   1.000
_cell.angle_alpha   90.00
_cell.angle_beta   90.00
_cell.angle_gamma   90.00
#
_symmetry.space_group_name_H-M   'P 1'
#
loop_
_entity.id
_entity.type
_entity.pdbx_description
1 polymer ?
#
loop_
_entity_poly.entity_id
_entity_poly.type
_entity_poly.pdbx_seq_one_letter_code
_entity_poly.pdbx_strand_id
1 'polypeptide(L)'
;MRAKRLTAAQRRRLAQAPDCSLLGVGLAPDLYAAALQYLFDRPSPAGAHNEWYWDVDEPLFEATPLEWTHIQTVLFANAGADLAAYNDEQVGMGLTYVMNNSVSDVPFAAIDASVPIQEAMRMMHAMPELWRQCIGPRLAGLHRPIGSDAGQLGYACYMWFDVWPTFWNVRHEPSWQEALGRVLHEMLEMPWREVQVAALHGIGHRLRDLDRKDEIANTIVAFIRSIDPNDTELKNYAEAARQGMVQ
;
A
#
# COMPACT_ATOMS: atom_id res chain seq x y z
N MET A 1 -17.32 -4.21 -21.11
CA MET A 1 -16.94 -2.95 -20.43
C MET A 1 -16.03 -2.14 -21.35
N ARG A 2 -16.36 -0.88 -21.67
CA ARG A 2 -15.46 -0.01 -22.46
C ARG A 2 -14.38 0.54 -21.54
N ALA A 3 -13.13 0.17 -21.75
CA ALA A 3 -12.00 0.80 -21.09
C ALA A 3 -12.04 2.32 -21.36
N LYS A 4 -12.12 3.14 -20.30
CA LYS A 4 -12.03 4.61 -20.43
C LYS A 4 -10.67 4.94 -21.06
N ARG A 5 -10.69 5.65 -22.19
CA ARG A 5 -9.47 6.15 -22.82
C ARG A 5 -8.78 7.15 -21.90
N LEU A 6 -7.49 6.93 -21.66
CA LEU A 6 -6.65 7.81 -20.85
C LEU A 6 -6.61 9.23 -21.42
N THR A 7 -6.70 10.23 -20.55
CA THR A 7 -6.53 11.64 -20.92
C THR A 7 -5.10 11.93 -21.38
N ALA A 8 -4.88 13.05 -22.04
CA ALA A 8 -3.54 13.45 -22.48
C ALA A 8 -2.57 13.66 -21.29
N ALA A 9 -3.08 14.15 -20.16
CA ALA A 9 -2.32 14.29 -18.92
C ALA A 9 -1.94 12.93 -18.31
N GLN A 10 -2.86 11.97 -18.31
CA GLN A 10 -2.59 10.60 -17.85
C GLN A 10 -1.54 9.90 -18.73
N ARG A 11 -1.61 10.07 -20.05
CA ARG A 11 -0.61 9.53 -20.98
C ARG A 11 0.78 10.16 -20.80
N ARG A 12 0.86 11.46 -20.52
CA ARG A 12 2.13 12.15 -20.24
C ARG A 12 2.75 11.71 -18.91
N ARG A 13 1.93 11.51 -17.87
CA ARG A 13 2.38 10.94 -16.60
C ARG A 13 2.94 9.52 -16.79
N LEU A 14 2.24 8.67 -17.53
CA LEU A 14 2.72 7.31 -17.84
C LEU A 14 4.04 7.31 -18.63
N ALA A 15 4.22 8.25 -19.56
CA ALA A 15 5.45 8.37 -20.36
C ALA A 15 6.66 8.95 -19.59
N GLN A 16 6.43 9.54 -18.41
CA GLN A 16 7.47 10.11 -17.53
C GLN A 16 7.63 9.30 -16.23
N ALA A 17 6.84 8.24 -16.05
CA ALA A 17 6.95 7.38 -14.90
C ALA A 17 8.29 6.61 -14.98
N PRO A 18 9.02 6.51 -13.87
CA PRO A 18 10.22 5.68 -13.82
C PRO A 18 9.87 4.23 -14.17
N ASP A 19 10.78 3.54 -14.85
CA ASP A 19 10.58 2.14 -15.23
C ASP A 19 10.61 1.25 -13.99
N CYS A 20 9.44 0.75 -13.59
CA CYS A 20 9.27 -0.15 -12.45
C CYS A 20 9.31 -1.63 -12.87
N SER A 21 9.73 -1.96 -14.10
CA SER A 21 9.93 -3.35 -14.51
C SER A 21 11.18 -3.95 -13.89
N LEU A 22 11.28 -5.29 -13.89
CA LEU A 22 12.48 -6.02 -13.45
C LEU A 22 13.76 -5.47 -14.06
N LEU A 23 13.75 -5.23 -15.38
CA LEU A 23 14.87 -4.64 -16.11
C LEU A 23 15.13 -3.20 -15.66
N GLY A 24 14.07 -2.41 -15.49
CA GLY A 24 14.13 -1.00 -15.11
C GLY A 24 14.76 -0.75 -13.74
N VAL A 25 14.61 -1.69 -12.81
CA VAL A 25 15.23 -1.64 -11.47
C VAL A 25 16.47 -2.54 -11.34
N GLY A 26 16.83 -3.28 -12.40
CA GLY A 26 17.97 -4.20 -12.35
C GLY A 26 17.79 -5.39 -11.39
N LEU A 27 16.54 -5.85 -11.20
CA LEU A 27 16.22 -7.00 -10.36
C LEU A 27 16.23 -8.30 -11.19
N ALA A 28 16.92 -9.31 -10.69
CA ALA A 28 16.99 -10.61 -11.35
C ALA A 28 15.61 -11.29 -11.36
N PRO A 29 15.08 -11.78 -12.51
CA PRO A 29 13.74 -12.37 -12.58
C PRO A 29 13.54 -13.59 -11.69
N ASP A 30 14.58 -14.39 -11.50
CA ASP A 30 14.65 -15.56 -10.63
C ASP A 30 14.60 -15.18 -9.14
N LEU A 31 15.31 -14.11 -8.75
CA LEU A 31 15.20 -13.56 -7.38
C LEU A 31 13.79 -13.05 -7.10
N TYR A 32 13.20 -12.33 -8.06
CA TYR A 32 11.83 -11.83 -7.92
C TYR A 32 10.79 -12.95 -7.84
N ALA A 33 10.90 -13.97 -8.69
CA ALA A 33 10.02 -15.14 -8.65
C ALA A 33 10.14 -15.89 -7.32
N ALA A 34 11.35 -16.06 -6.80
CA ALA A 34 11.58 -16.67 -5.50
C ALA A 34 10.97 -15.84 -4.35
N ALA A 35 11.06 -14.50 -4.43
CA ALA A 35 10.43 -13.61 -3.46
C ALA A 35 8.89 -13.72 -3.49
N LEU A 36 8.26 -13.81 -4.67
CA LEU A 36 6.82 -14.01 -4.77
C LEU A 36 6.37 -15.34 -4.17
N GLN A 37 7.11 -16.42 -4.43
CA GLN A 37 6.86 -17.72 -3.81
C GLN A 37 6.99 -17.65 -2.29
N TYR A 38 8.07 -17.04 -1.81
CA TYR A 38 8.33 -16.85 -0.38
C TYR A 38 7.25 -16.03 0.32
N LEU A 39 6.71 -14.98 -0.31
CA LEU A 39 5.71 -14.12 0.32
C LEU A 39 4.29 -14.70 0.24
N PHE A 40 3.92 -15.32 -0.89
CA PHE A 40 2.51 -15.57 -1.23
C PHE A 40 2.17 -17.04 -1.47
N ASP A 41 3.13 -17.89 -1.87
CA ASP A 41 2.89 -19.33 -2.05
C ASP A 41 2.97 -20.08 -0.70
N ARG A 42 2.07 -19.69 0.19
CA ARG A 42 2.02 -20.12 1.59
C ARG A 42 0.72 -20.84 1.89
N PRO A 43 0.73 -21.84 2.81
CA PRO A 43 -0.51 -22.44 3.27
C PRO A 43 -1.42 -21.36 3.87
N SER A 44 -2.68 -21.32 3.43
CA SER A 44 -3.70 -20.51 4.11
C SER A 44 -3.96 -21.14 5.48
N PRO A 45 -3.96 -20.38 6.57
CA PRO A 45 -4.29 -20.93 7.89
C PRO A 45 -5.75 -21.39 7.89
N ALA A 46 -5.96 -22.68 7.72
CA ALA A 46 -7.24 -23.33 7.96
C ALA A 46 -7.14 -24.07 9.30
N GLY A 47 -7.86 -23.59 10.33
CA GLY A 47 -7.87 -24.21 11.66
C GLY A 47 -6.91 -23.54 12.66
N ALA A 48 -6.16 -24.36 13.41
CA ALA A 48 -5.33 -23.92 14.55
C ALA A 48 -3.89 -23.49 14.19
N HIS A 49 -3.60 -23.28 12.90
CA HIS A 49 -2.29 -22.84 12.44
C HIS A 49 -2.23 -21.31 12.41
N ASN A 50 -1.18 -20.74 12.99
CA ASN A 50 -0.89 -19.30 12.91
C ASN A 50 -0.41 -18.93 11.49
N GLU A 51 -0.34 -17.63 11.19
CA GLU A 51 0.30 -17.14 9.97
C GLU A 51 1.75 -17.63 9.86
N TRP A 52 2.19 -17.94 8.65
CA TRP A 52 3.47 -18.62 8.39
C TRP A 52 4.70 -17.90 8.96
N TYR A 53 4.66 -16.57 9.01
CA TYR A 53 5.77 -15.75 9.49
C TYR A 53 5.93 -15.77 11.02
N TRP A 54 5.01 -16.40 11.76
CA TRP A 54 5.17 -16.67 13.19
C TRP A 54 5.87 -18.00 13.47
N ASP A 55 6.11 -18.82 12.45
CA ASP A 55 6.84 -20.08 12.60
C ASP A 55 8.35 -19.80 12.76
N VAL A 56 8.92 -20.25 13.86
CA VAL A 56 10.35 -20.07 14.18
C VAL A 56 11.28 -20.88 13.27
N ASP A 57 10.75 -21.92 12.63
CA ASP A 57 11.49 -22.81 11.74
C ASP A 57 11.41 -22.34 10.27
N GLU A 58 10.70 -21.25 9.99
CA GLU A 58 10.58 -20.71 8.63
C GLU A 58 11.92 -20.13 8.16
N PRO A 59 12.49 -20.62 7.03
CA PRO A 59 13.73 -20.08 6.50
C PRO A 59 13.56 -18.63 6.07
N LEU A 60 14.50 -17.76 6.45
CA LEU A 60 14.52 -16.38 6.00
C LEU A 60 14.85 -16.28 4.51
N PHE A 61 14.15 -15.39 3.82
CA PHE A 61 14.52 -15.00 2.46
C PHE A 61 15.61 -13.94 2.49
N GLU A 62 16.80 -14.31 2.02
CA GLU A 62 17.96 -13.43 1.97
C GLU A 62 17.88 -12.50 0.76
N ALA A 63 17.74 -11.21 1.02
CA ALA A 63 17.87 -10.15 0.04
C ALA A 63 18.39 -8.88 0.72
N THR A 64 19.21 -8.11 0.01
CA THR A 64 19.70 -6.81 0.48
C THR A 64 18.57 -5.79 0.60
N PRO A 65 18.74 -4.70 1.37
CA PRO A 65 17.76 -3.61 1.42
C PRO A 65 17.40 -3.04 0.03
N LEU A 66 18.38 -2.94 -0.87
CA LEU A 66 18.16 -2.49 -2.24
C LEU A 66 17.31 -3.51 -3.03
N GLU A 67 17.61 -4.79 -2.92
CA GLU A 67 16.82 -5.84 -3.58
C GLU A 67 15.38 -5.88 -3.04
N TRP A 68 15.17 -5.78 -1.73
CA TRP A 68 13.84 -5.68 -1.14
C TRP A 68 13.07 -4.43 -1.61
N THR A 69 13.76 -3.30 -1.77
CA THR A 69 13.16 -2.08 -2.33
C THR A 69 12.75 -2.28 -3.80
N HIS A 70 13.58 -2.97 -4.59
CA HIS A 70 13.25 -3.32 -5.97
C HIS A 70 12.13 -4.35 -6.07
N ILE A 71 12.12 -5.39 -5.21
CA ILE A 71 11.04 -6.37 -5.12
C ILE A 71 9.70 -5.66 -4.84
N GLN A 72 9.66 -4.79 -3.84
CA GLN A 72 8.47 -3.98 -3.51
C GLN A 72 8.06 -3.08 -4.68
N THR A 73 9.01 -2.43 -5.34
CA THR A 73 8.73 -1.57 -6.50
C THR A 73 8.03 -2.33 -7.63
N VAL A 74 8.57 -3.50 -8.02
CA VAL A 74 8.02 -4.32 -9.10
C VAL A 74 6.68 -4.92 -8.69
N LEU A 75 6.59 -5.45 -7.46
CA LEU A 75 5.36 -5.98 -6.88
C LEU A 75 4.24 -4.95 -6.87
N PHE A 76 4.49 -3.73 -6.40
CA PHE A 76 3.44 -2.71 -6.34
C PHE A 76 2.99 -2.29 -7.74
N ALA A 77 3.92 -2.17 -8.69
CA ALA A 77 3.61 -1.77 -10.07
C ALA A 77 2.78 -2.82 -10.83
N ASN A 78 2.91 -4.10 -10.50
CA ASN A 78 2.34 -5.23 -11.25
C ASN A 78 1.43 -6.15 -10.41
N ALA A 79 1.03 -5.69 -9.22
CA ALA A 79 0.33 -6.51 -8.21
C ALA A 79 -0.91 -7.24 -8.75
N GLY A 80 -1.63 -6.64 -9.71
CA GLY A 80 -2.82 -7.29 -10.29
C GLY A 80 -2.50 -8.55 -11.09
N ALA A 81 -1.34 -8.60 -11.75
CA ALA A 81 -0.89 -9.76 -12.51
C ALA A 81 -0.16 -10.75 -11.61
N ASP A 82 0.81 -10.27 -10.83
CA ASP A 82 1.67 -11.13 -10.01
C ASP A 82 0.90 -11.84 -8.90
N LEU A 83 -0.13 -11.18 -8.36
CA LEU A 83 -0.90 -11.75 -7.25
C LEU A 83 -2.13 -12.53 -7.69
N ALA A 84 -2.47 -12.56 -8.98
CA ALA A 84 -3.72 -13.11 -9.50
C ALA A 84 -3.96 -14.59 -9.12
N ALA A 85 -2.89 -15.37 -8.94
CA ALA A 85 -2.98 -16.79 -8.61
C ALA A 85 -3.24 -17.06 -7.11
N TYR A 86 -3.01 -16.08 -6.24
CA TYR A 86 -3.12 -16.24 -4.78
C TYR A 86 -4.48 -15.76 -4.26
N ASN A 87 -5.00 -16.47 -3.26
CA ASN A 87 -6.24 -16.07 -2.58
C ASN A 87 -6.00 -14.88 -1.62
N ASP A 88 -7.09 -14.30 -1.10
CA ASP A 88 -6.99 -13.10 -0.26
C ASP A 88 -6.27 -13.34 1.08
N GLU A 89 -6.30 -14.57 1.61
CA GLU A 89 -5.56 -14.92 2.82
C GLU A 89 -4.04 -14.90 2.57
N GLN A 90 -3.61 -15.55 1.48
CA GLN A 90 -2.22 -15.57 1.03
C GLN A 90 -1.69 -14.17 0.73
N VAL A 91 -2.47 -13.37 -0.02
CA VAL A 91 -2.09 -11.99 -0.34
C VAL A 91 -2.02 -11.15 0.92
N GLY A 92 -2.99 -11.25 1.81
CA GLY A 92 -3.00 -10.51 3.08
C GLY A 92 -1.81 -10.83 3.97
N MET A 93 -1.43 -12.10 4.11
CA MET A 93 -0.25 -12.49 4.89
C MET A 93 1.04 -11.98 4.26
N GLY A 94 1.22 -12.15 2.94
CA GLY A 94 2.43 -11.67 2.26
C GLY A 94 2.58 -10.16 2.31
N LEU A 95 1.48 -9.41 2.17
CA LEU A 95 1.49 -7.95 2.33
C LEU A 95 1.76 -7.52 3.78
N THR A 96 1.20 -8.24 4.77
CA THR A 96 1.51 -8.00 6.19
C THR A 96 2.99 -8.17 6.46
N TYR A 97 3.64 -9.21 5.90
CA TYR A 97 5.08 -9.40 6.02
C TYR A 97 5.89 -8.22 5.45
N VAL A 98 5.47 -7.68 4.30
CA VAL A 98 6.15 -6.55 3.64
C VAL A 98 6.02 -5.25 4.43
N MET A 99 4.90 -5.02 5.11
CA MET A 99 4.60 -3.73 5.76
C MET A 99 4.83 -3.70 7.28
N ASN A 100 4.73 -4.83 7.99
CA ASN A 100 4.67 -4.85 9.46
C ASN A 100 6.04 -5.12 10.11
N ASN A 101 6.56 -4.14 10.84
CA ASN A 101 7.86 -4.25 11.53
C ASN A 101 7.85 -5.16 12.76
N SER A 102 6.69 -5.61 13.22
CA SER A 102 6.60 -6.64 14.26
C SER A 102 6.75 -8.05 13.68
N VAL A 103 6.74 -8.18 12.35
CA VAL A 103 6.77 -9.44 11.61
C VAL A 103 8.08 -9.61 10.83
N SER A 104 8.58 -8.55 10.19
CA SER A 104 9.83 -8.62 9.43
C SER A 104 10.57 -7.28 9.38
N ASP A 105 11.84 -7.31 8.94
CA ASP A 105 12.65 -6.11 8.70
C ASP A 105 12.49 -5.52 7.29
N VAL A 106 11.77 -6.21 6.38
CA VAL A 106 11.46 -5.73 5.02
C VAL A 106 10.91 -4.30 4.98
N PRO A 107 10.02 -3.88 5.91
CA PRO A 107 9.44 -2.55 5.85
C PRO A 107 10.44 -1.42 6.13
N PHE A 108 11.65 -1.72 6.62
CA PHE A 108 12.75 -0.76 6.78
C PHE A 108 13.67 -0.67 5.55
N ALA A 109 13.56 -1.60 4.58
CA ALA A 109 14.51 -1.71 3.47
C ALA A 109 14.69 -0.39 2.70
N ALA A 110 13.59 0.29 2.36
CA ALA A 110 13.61 1.50 1.55
C ALA A 110 14.19 2.74 2.26
N ILE A 111 14.36 2.69 3.59
CA ILE A 111 14.97 3.78 4.38
C ILE A 111 16.37 3.43 4.88
N ASP A 112 16.89 2.27 4.49
CA ASP A 112 18.26 1.88 4.82
C ASP A 112 19.26 2.80 4.09
N ALA A 113 20.37 3.11 4.76
CA ALA A 113 21.39 4.02 4.24
C ALA A 113 22.07 3.53 2.95
N SER A 114 22.01 2.23 2.66
CA SER A 114 22.53 1.63 1.42
C SER A 114 21.61 1.82 0.22
N VAL A 115 20.35 2.23 0.42
CA VAL A 115 19.38 2.41 -0.66
C VAL A 115 19.41 3.84 -1.19
N PRO A 116 19.69 4.06 -2.48
CA PRO A 116 19.59 5.40 -3.08
C PRO A 116 18.17 5.95 -2.98
N ILE A 117 18.03 7.21 -2.57
CA ILE A 117 16.72 7.87 -2.41
C ILE A 117 15.86 7.77 -3.67
N GLN A 118 16.46 7.76 -4.86
CA GLN A 118 15.74 7.63 -6.13
C GLN A 118 15.02 6.28 -6.25
N GLU A 119 15.61 5.18 -5.74
CA GLU A 119 14.99 3.86 -5.75
C GLU A 119 13.87 3.76 -4.71
N ALA A 120 14.07 4.35 -3.53
CA ALA A 120 13.00 4.46 -2.54
C ALA A 120 11.80 5.29 -3.07
N MET A 121 12.06 6.40 -3.76
CA MET A 121 10.98 7.20 -4.38
C MET A 121 10.30 6.48 -5.54
N ARG A 122 11.05 5.66 -6.30
CA ARG A 122 10.48 4.79 -7.33
C ARG A 122 9.47 3.80 -6.72
N MET A 123 9.83 3.15 -5.61
CA MET A 123 8.93 2.27 -4.85
C MET A 123 7.68 3.02 -4.38
N MET A 124 7.84 4.21 -3.78
CA MET A 124 6.71 5.03 -3.33
C MET A 124 5.77 5.42 -4.46
N HIS A 125 6.31 5.74 -5.65
CA HIS A 125 5.52 6.06 -6.82
C HIS A 125 4.80 4.86 -7.44
N ALA A 126 5.30 3.64 -7.25
CA ALA A 126 4.63 2.41 -7.68
C ALA A 126 3.49 2.01 -6.74
N MET A 127 3.55 2.40 -5.47
CA MET A 127 2.63 1.94 -4.43
C MET A 127 1.14 2.10 -4.73
N PRO A 128 0.64 3.23 -5.30
CA PRO A 128 -0.78 3.37 -5.62
C PRO A 128 -1.32 2.26 -6.53
N GLU A 129 -0.46 1.67 -7.36
CA GLU A 129 -0.86 0.57 -8.25
C GLU A 129 -1.15 -0.73 -7.50
N LEU A 130 -0.56 -0.96 -6.32
CA LEU A 130 -0.93 -2.09 -5.44
C LEU A 130 -2.42 -2.02 -5.07
N TRP A 131 -2.88 -0.85 -4.61
CA TRP A 131 -4.30 -0.66 -4.29
C TRP A 131 -5.18 -0.69 -5.52
N ARG A 132 -4.73 -0.10 -6.64
CA ARG A 132 -5.53 0.00 -7.86
C ARG A 132 -5.74 -1.34 -8.54
N GLN A 133 -4.71 -2.17 -8.59
CA GLN A 133 -4.70 -3.39 -9.37
C GLN A 133 -5.06 -4.62 -8.54
N CYS A 134 -4.80 -4.60 -7.23
CA CYS A 134 -4.98 -5.76 -6.35
C CYS A 134 -5.98 -5.50 -5.21
N ILE A 135 -5.64 -4.66 -4.23
CA ILE A 135 -6.42 -4.55 -2.98
C ILE A 135 -7.85 -4.07 -3.24
N GLY A 136 -8.01 -2.97 -3.98
CA GLY A 136 -9.31 -2.37 -4.27
C GLY A 136 -10.28 -3.33 -4.97
N PRO A 137 -9.91 -3.92 -6.12
CA PRO A 137 -10.75 -4.90 -6.81
C PRO A 137 -11.15 -6.10 -5.95
N ARG A 138 -10.26 -6.64 -5.12
CA ARG A 138 -10.53 -7.79 -4.24
C ARG A 138 -11.49 -7.44 -3.11
N LEU A 139 -11.36 -6.24 -2.55
CA LEU A 139 -12.22 -5.76 -1.45
C LEU A 139 -13.47 -5.01 -1.92
N ALA A 140 -13.71 -4.84 -3.22
CA ALA A 140 -14.78 -4.00 -3.76
C ALA A 140 -16.21 -4.41 -3.31
N GLY A 141 -16.41 -5.69 -3.01
CA GLY A 141 -17.69 -6.21 -2.53
C GLY A 141 -17.86 -6.13 -1.01
N LEU A 142 -16.79 -5.82 -0.28
CA LEU A 142 -16.80 -5.77 1.17
C LEU A 142 -17.55 -4.52 1.64
N HIS A 143 -18.67 -4.73 2.32
CA HIS A 143 -19.44 -3.66 2.97
C HIS A 143 -19.52 -4.00 4.44
N ARG A 144 -18.40 -3.86 5.14
CA ARG A 144 -18.30 -4.10 6.58
C ARG A 144 -18.06 -2.77 7.33
N PRO A 145 -18.45 -2.71 8.62
CA PRO A 145 -18.09 -1.57 9.45
C PRO A 145 -16.58 -1.31 9.45
N ILE A 146 -16.18 -0.04 9.48
CA ILE A 146 -14.77 0.35 9.50
C ILE A 146 -14.09 -0.22 10.75
N GLY A 147 -12.91 -0.83 10.56
CA GLY A 147 -12.14 -1.47 11.65
C GLY A 147 -12.67 -2.84 12.09
N SER A 148 -13.70 -3.38 11.43
CA SER A 148 -14.13 -4.76 11.67
C SER A 148 -13.23 -5.76 10.94
N ASP A 149 -13.22 -7.01 11.43
CA ASP A 149 -12.47 -8.09 10.80
C ASP A 149 -12.96 -8.33 9.36
N ALA A 150 -12.01 -8.36 8.44
CA ALA A 150 -12.20 -8.47 7.00
C ALA A 150 -11.24 -9.52 6.38
N GLY A 151 -10.73 -10.44 7.20
CA GLY A 151 -9.69 -11.40 6.80
C GLY A 151 -8.33 -10.74 6.63
N GLN A 152 -7.33 -11.53 6.22
CA GLN A 152 -5.94 -11.06 6.18
C GLN A 152 -5.73 -9.90 5.20
N LEU A 153 -6.37 -9.92 4.03
CA LEU A 153 -6.24 -8.81 3.07
C LEU A 153 -6.89 -7.52 3.58
N GLY A 154 -8.05 -7.64 4.24
CA GLY A 154 -8.70 -6.49 4.86
C GLY A 154 -7.89 -5.90 6.01
N TYR A 155 -7.30 -6.76 6.86
CA TYR A 155 -6.34 -6.35 7.88
C TYR A 155 -5.15 -5.61 7.25
N ALA A 156 -4.52 -6.19 6.22
CA ALA A 156 -3.39 -5.57 5.55
C ALA A 156 -3.75 -4.20 4.95
N CYS A 157 -4.94 -4.08 4.36
CA CYS A 157 -5.45 -2.82 3.81
C CYS A 157 -5.65 -1.76 4.90
N TYR A 158 -6.25 -2.12 6.03
CA TYR A 158 -6.57 -1.18 7.12
C TYR A 158 -5.31 -0.73 7.88
N MET A 159 -4.46 -1.68 8.26
CA MET A 159 -3.33 -1.44 9.17
C MET A 159 -2.07 -0.90 8.50
N TRP A 160 -2.05 -0.78 7.17
CA TRP A 160 -0.83 -0.47 6.41
C TRP A 160 -0.09 0.75 6.95
N PHE A 161 -0.81 1.82 7.29
CA PHE A 161 -0.20 3.07 7.74
C PHE A 161 0.12 3.11 9.25
N ASP A 162 -0.41 2.17 10.04
CA ASP A 162 -0.13 2.03 11.48
C ASP A 162 1.17 1.28 11.72
N VAL A 163 1.36 0.17 10.99
CA VAL A 163 2.45 -0.76 11.25
C VAL A 163 3.65 -0.54 10.36
N TRP A 164 3.53 0.29 9.31
CA TRP A 164 4.65 0.53 8.40
C TRP A 164 5.61 1.60 8.95
N PRO A 165 6.76 1.20 9.55
CA PRO A 165 7.66 2.10 10.30
C PRO A 165 8.28 3.18 9.43
N THR A 166 8.43 2.91 8.12
CA THR A 166 9.00 3.86 7.18
C THR A 166 8.32 5.20 7.31
N PHE A 167 6.99 5.23 7.43
CA PHE A 167 6.26 6.47 7.61
C PHE A 167 6.75 7.27 8.81
N TRP A 168 6.89 6.65 9.98
CA TRP A 168 7.30 7.34 11.19
C TRP A 168 8.75 7.81 11.11
N ASN A 169 9.64 6.96 10.62
CA ASN A 169 11.08 7.20 10.67
C ASN A 169 11.54 8.35 9.75
N VAL A 170 10.92 8.51 8.59
CA VAL A 170 11.28 9.56 7.61
C VAL A 170 10.27 10.70 7.59
N ARG A 171 9.49 10.87 8.66
CA ARG A 171 8.40 11.87 8.76
C ARG A 171 8.84 13.33 8.56
N HIS A 172 10.14 13.61 8.66
CA HIS A 172 10.71 14.95 8.49
C HIS A 172 11.45 15.13 7.16
N GLU A 173 11.52 14.08 6.33
CA GLU A 173 12.20 14.11 5.04
C GLU A 173 11.24 14.63 3.94
N PRO A 174 11.51 15.78 3.30
CA PRO A 174 10.56 16.41 2.38
C PRO A 174 10.13 15.53 1.21
N SER A 175 11.07 14.81 0.59
CA SER A 175 10.75 13.92 -0.54
C SER A 175 9.79 12.79 -0.15
N TRP A 176 9.92 12.27 1.08
CA TRP A 176 9.01 11.25 1.59
C TRP A 176 7.63 11.83 1.95
N GLN A 177 7.57 13.03 2.53
CA GLN A 177 6.31 13.72 2.81
C GLN A 177 5.53 13.97 1.52
N GLU A 178 6.20 14.46 0.46
CA GLU A 178 5.60 14.69 -0.85
C GLU A 178 5.09 13.38 -1.47
N ALA A 179 5.94 12.34 -1.47
CA ALA A 179 5.58 11.04 -2.02
C ALA A 179 4.39 10.40 -1.28
N LEU A 180 4.38 10.44 0.05
CA LEU A 180 3.28 9.94 0.86
C LEU A 180 1.99 10.72 0.62
N GLY A 181 2.05 12.06 0.62
CA GLY A 181 0.89 12.90 0.32
C GLY A 181 0.28 12.57 -1.04
N ARG A 182 1.12 12.29 -2.04
CA ARG A 182 0.68 11.84 -3.35
C ARG A 182 0.03 10.45 -3.31
N VAL A 183 0.62 9.47 -2.63
CA VAL A 183 0.04 8.12 -2.48
C VAL A 183 -1.35 8.19 -1.87
N LEU A 184 -1.49 8.89 -0.73
CA LEU A 184 -2.76 9.03 -0.02
C LEU A 184 -3.82 9.75 -0.87
N HIS A 185 -3.42 10.80 -1.60
CA HIS A 185 -4.30 11.49 -2.53
C HIS A 185 -4.80 10.57 -3.64
N GLU A 186 -3.89 9.83 -4.30
CA GLU A 186 -4.25 8.92 -5.39
C GLU A 186 -5.14 7.76 -4.91
N MET A 187 -4.93 7.26 -3.68
CA MET A 187 -5.78 6.25 -3.04
C MET A 187 -7.18 6.79 -2.73
N LEU A 188 -7.30 8.01 -2.21
CA LEU A 188 -8.59 8.64 -1.89
C LEU A 188 -9.46 8.87 -3.14
N GLU A 189 -8.84 9.09 -4.30
CA GLU A 189 -9.53 9.21 -5.59
C GLU A 189 -10.02 7.86 -6.17
N MET A 190 -9.58 6.72 -5.61
CA MET A 190 -10.00 5.40 -6.10
C MET A 190 -11.45 5.09 -5.71
N PRO A 191 -12.20 4.31 -6.52
CA PRO A 191 -13.63 4.08 -6.30
C PRO A 191 -13.95 2.96 -5.30
N TRP A 192 -12.97 2.50 -4.52
CA TRP A 192 -13.15 1.40 -3.56
C TRP A 192 -13.13 1.93 -2.14
N ARG A 193 -14.22 1.68 -1.41
CA ARG A 193 -14.43 2.18 -0.05
C ARG A 193 -13.28 1.83 0.89
N GLU A 194 -12.84 0.57 0.92
CA GLU A 194 -11.77 0.13 1.82
C GLU A 194 -10.41 0.81 1.52
N VAL A 195 -10.15 1.12 0.25
CA VAL A 195 -8.95 1.89 -0.16
C VAL A 195 -9.06 3.35 0.30
N GLN A 196 -10.25 3.95 0.20
CA GLN A 196 -10.51 5.29 0.70
C GLN A 196 -10.37 5.35 2.22
N VAL A 197 -10.87 4.34 2.95
CA VAL A 197 -10.71 4.20 4.40
C VAL A 197 -9.22 4.13 4.78
N ALA A 198 -8.44 3.27 4.12
CA ALA A 198 -6.99 3.18 4.34
C ALA A 198 -6.27 4.52 4.07
N ALA A 199 -6.66 5.24 3.00
CA ALA A 199 -6.12 6.56 2.70
C ALA A 199 -6.46 7.58 3.78
N LEU A 200 -7.72 7.63 4.24
CA LEU A 200 -8.16 8.50 5.33
C LEU A 200 -7.43 8.17 6.63
N HIS A 201 -7.19 6.89 6.90
CA HIS A 201 -6.45 6.43 8.07
C HIS A 201 -5.01 6.96 8.04
N GLY A 202 -4.30 6.75 6.93
CA GLY A 202 -2.95 7.31 6.73
C GLY A 202 -2.90 8.84 6.81
N ILE A 203 -3.90 9.54 6.24
CA ILE A 203 -4.00 11.01 6.38
C ILE A 203 -4.22 11.40 7.85
N GLY A 204 -5.12 10.72 8.57
CA GLY A 204 -5.44 11.03 9.95
C GLY A 204 -4.22 10.94 10.86
N HIS A 205 -3.40 9.90 10.71
CA HIS A 205 -2.15 9.78 11.47
C HIS A 205 -1.12 10.85 11.12
N ARG A 206 -1.09 11.30 9.85
CA ARG A 206 0.05 12.04 9.30
C ARG A 206 -0.19 13.47 8.89
N LEU A 207 -1.43 13.97 8.95
CA LEU A 207 -1.80 15.29 8.44
C LEU A 207 -0.90 16.43 8.94
N ARG A 208 -0.37 16.32 10.16
CA ARG A 208 0.53 17.32 10.76
C ARG A 208 1.94 17.33 10.17
N ASP A 209 2.38 16.19 9.65
CA ASP A 209 3.73 15.99 9.08
C ASP A 209 3.74 16.09 7.55
N LEU A 210 2.57 16.04 6.90
CA LEU A 210 2.48 16.13 5.44
C LEU A 210 2.77 17.55 4.97
N ASP A 211 3.61 17.66 3.94
CA ASP A 211 3.69 18.88 3.16
C ASP A 211 2.32 19.18 2.53
N ARG A 212 1.99 20.47 2.36
CA ARG A 212 0.73 20.92 1.76
C ARG A 212 -0.53 20.42 2.51
N LYS A 213 -0.46 20.26 3.83
CA LYS A 213 -1.59 19.85 4.70
C LYS A 213 -2.92 20.58 4.43
N ASP A 214 -2.88 21.85 4.07
CA ASP A 214 -4.09 22.64 3.77
C ASP A 214 -4.75 22.17 2.47
N GLU A 215 -3.97 21.75 1.48
CA GLU A 215 -4.49 21.16 0.25
C GLU A 215 -5.09 19.78 0.47
N ILE A 216 -4.46 18.97 1.33
CA ILE A 216 -4.97 17.66 1.71
C ILE A 216 -6.29 17.82 2.49
N ALA A 217 -6.37 18.77 3.42
CA ALA A 217 -7.59 19.09 4.13
C ALA A 217 -8.72 19.53 3.16
N ASN A 218 -8.40 20.36 2.16
CA ASN A 218 -9.36 20.76 1.12
C ASN A 218 -9.81 19.57 0.25
N THR A 219 -8.89 18.63 -0.04
CA THR A 219 -9.20 17.39 -0.75
C THR A 219 -10.19 16.55 0.06
N ILE A 220 -9.99 16.41 1.37
CA ILE A 220 -10.93 15.69 2.25
C ILE A 220 -12.30 16.38 2.27
N VAL A 221 -12.36 17.72 2.34
CA VAL A 221 -13.63 18.45 2.28
C VAL A 221 -14.37 18.19 0.97
N ALA A 222 -13.66 18.18 -0.17
CA ALA A 222 -14.24 17.85 -1.46
C ALA A 222 -14.71 16.39 -1.50
N PHE A 223 -13.91 15.46 -0.96
CA PHE A 223 -14.24 14.05 -0.84
C PHE A 223 -15.52 13.83 -0.01
N ILE A 224 -15.64 14.44 1.17
CA ILE A 224 -16.83 14.34 2.04
C ILE A 224 -18.11 14.72 1.29
N ARG A 225 -18.04 15.76 0.44
CA ARG A 225 -19.19 16.20 -0.38
C ARG A 225 -19.56 15.22 -1.48
N SER A 226 -18.63 14.34 -1.88
CA SER A 226 -18.83 13.34 -2.93
C SER A 226 -19.32 11.99 -2.39
N ILE A 227 -19.18 11.72 -1.09
CA ILE A 227 -19.64 10.48 -0.46
C ILE A 227 -21.17 10.39 -0.55
N ASP A 228 -21.68 9.17 -0.79
CA ASP A 228 -23.11 8.86 -0.76
C ASP A 228 -23.78 9.51 0.47
N PRO A 229 -24.89 10.26 0.30
CA PRO A 229 -25.73 10.77 1.38
C PRO A 229 -25.93 9.80 2.55
N ASN A 230 -26.09 8.51 2.25
CA ASN A 230 -26.42 7.45 3.19
C ASN A 230 -25.21 6.76 3.85
N ASP A 231 -23.99 6.93 3.34
CA ASP A 231 -22.78 6.39 3.99
C ASP A 231 -22.29 7.37 5.07
N THR A 232 -23.02 7.38 6.18
CA THR A 232 -22.72 8.22 7.34
C THR A 232 -21.44 7.80 8.05
N GLU A 233 -21.10 6.51 8.01
CA GLU A 233 -19.89 5.96 8.61
C GLU A 233 -18.64 6.53 7.93
N LEU A 234 -18.56 6.45 6.60
CA LEU A 234 -17.40 6.97 5.86
C LEU A 234 -17.28 8.50 5.99
N LYS A 235 -18.39 9.23 6.06
CA LYS A 235 -18.38 10.69 6.30
C LYS A 235 -17.81 11.03 7.67
N ASN A 236 -18.27 10.34 8.71
CA ASN A 236 -17.78 10.55 10.07
C ASN A 236 -16.29 10.22 10.15
N TYR A 237 -15.87 9.13 9.49
CA TYR A 237 -14.47 8.73 9.45
C TYR A 237 -13.60 9.75 8.71
N ALA A 238 -14.06 10.26 7.56
CA ALA A 238 -13.35 11.28 6.80
C ALA A 238 -13.22 12.60 7.59
N GLU A 239 -14.26 12.99 8.32
CA GLU A 239 -14.22 14.17 9.18
C GLU A 239 -13.26 13.99 10.36
N ALA A 240 -13.21 12.78 10.94
CA ALA A 240 -12.27 12.44 12.00
C ALA A 240 -10.81 12.46 11.47
N ALA A 241 -10.55 11.88 10.29
CA ALA A 241 -9.27 11.94 9.61
C ALA A 241 -8.81 13.37 9.32
N ARG A 242 -9.73 14.26 8.89
CA ARG A 242 -9.45 15.69 8.68
C ARG A 242 -8.97 16.41 9.94
N GLN A 243 -9.35 15.91 11.11
CA GLN A 243 -8.98 16.45 12.42
C GLN A 243 -7.76 15.73 13.03
N GLY A 244 -7.23 14.71 12.34
CA GLY A 244 -6.16 13.84 12.84
C GLY A 244 -6.61 12.94 14.00
N MET A 245 -7.87 12.52 13.99
CA MET A 245 -8.50 11.72 15.05
C MET A 245 -8.98 10.37 14.52
N VAL A 246 -8.08 9.59 13.94
CA VAL A 246 -8.36 8.19 13.56
C VAL A 246 -7.86 7.24 14.66
N GLN A 247 -8.46 6.05 14.73
CA GLN A 247 -8.16 4.98 15.69
C GLN A 247 -7.82 3.71 14.94
#